data_AF-A0AAD5M5C8-F1
#
_entry.id   AF-A0AAD5M5C8-F1
#
_cell.length_a   1.000
_cell.length_b   1.000
_cell.length_c   1.000
_cell.angle_alpha   90.00
_cell.angle_beta   90.00
_cell.angle_gamma   90.00
#
_symmetry.space_group_name_H-M   'P 1'
#
loop_
_entity.id
_entity.type
_entity.pdbx_description
1 polymer ?
#
loop_
_entity_poly.entity_id
_entity_poly.type
_entity_poly.pdbx_seq_one_letter_code
_entity_poly.pdbx_strand_id
1 'polypeptide(L)'
;MEHLQLAVTGAMARSRAVAQQCTIFLFESTDPPNLLVFLDTSNAMSEDVRKREISHARIQVLDLLADVMKRYGGHIAVARAHVVDTVKRCQTIARGDWSNKVRASALKVIISVLKHAATRLEASDVEPTAYTEKLFYDLKFSKTTQTAKVANVFPTAYTEKLFYDLKFSKTTQTAKGMFLEVIGHLANTFPRSVQESSSELVPWIEAELDKQFSSASPEMLFVKGLLIALSRLLQFEPERYLQADDTRRKIYTSFPEELGKNGFTWYTYKKFCMT
;
A
#
# COMPACT_ATOMS: atom_id res chain seq x y z
N MET A 1 -40.67 2.31 15.79
CA MET A 1 -39.60 1.29 15.82
C MET A 1 -39.67 0.37 14.60
N GLU A 2 -40.84 -0.15 14.22
CA GLU A 2 -41.01 -1.04 13.06
C GLU A 2 -40.58 -0.44 11.71
N HIS A 3 -40.90 0.83 11.42
CA HIS A 3 -40.49 1.49 10.18
C HIS A 3 -38.95 1.58 10.02
N LEU A 4 -38.22 1.73 11.11
CA LEU A 4 -36.75 1.74 11.09
C LEU A 4 -36.19 0.33 10.85
N GLN A 5 -36.80 -0.70 11.46
CA GLN A 5 -36.40 -2.09 11.23
C GLN A 5 -36.66 -2.54 9.78
N LEU A 6 -37.79 -2.16 9.20
CA LEU A 6 -38.12 -2.39 7.78
C LEU A 6 -37.15 -1.65 6.84
N ALA A 7 -36.84 -0.39 7.13
CA ALA A 7 -35.90 0.40 6.34
C ALA A 7 -34.47 -0.19 6.40
N VAL A 8 -34.02 -0.61 7.59
CA VAL A 8 -32.72 -1.28 7.79
C VAL A 8 -32.69 -2.60 7.03
N THR A 9 -33.72 -3.42 7.16
CA THR A 9 -33.81 -4.73 6.47
C THR A 9 -33.80 -4.55 4.95
N GLY A 10 -34.56 -3.59 4.43
CA GLY A 10 -34.56 -3.26 3.00
C GLY A 10 -33.22 -2.72 2.50
N ALA A 11 -32.52 -1.91 3.30
CA ALA A 11 -31.18 -1.43 2.99
C ALA A 11 -30.14 -2.56 2.98
N MET A 12 -30.22 -3.48 3.96
CA MET A 12 -29.35 -4.66 4.02
C MET A 12 -29.57 -5.60 2.84
N ALA A 13 -30.81 -5.83 2.43
CA ALA A 13 -31.14 -6.67 1.27
C ALA A 13 -30.55 -6.09 -0.04
N ARG A 14 -30.71 -4.77 -0.26
CA ARG A 14 -30.10 -4.09 -1.42
C ARG A 14 -28.57 -4.14 -1.38
N SER A 15 -27.98 -3.89 -0.21
CA SER A 15 -26.53 -3.97 -0.02
C SER A 15 -25.99 -5.36 -0.34
N ARG A 16 -26.69 -6.42 0.09
CA ARG A 16 -26.36 -7.81 -0.21
C ARG A 16 -26.42 -8.11 -1.72
N ALA A 17 -27.50 -7.70 -2.38
CA ALA A 17 -27.68 -7.93 -3.81
C ALA A 17 -26.58 -7.24 -4.65
N VAL A 18 -26.24 -5.98 -4.30
CA VAL A 18 -25.16 -5.25 -4.97
C VAL A 18 -23.81 -5.92 -4.72
N ALA A 19 -23.52 -6.33 -3.49
CA ALA A 19 -22.28 -7.02 -3.18
C ALA A 19 -22.15 -8.34 -3.96
N GLN A 20 -23.23 -9.11 -4.09
CA GLN A 20 -23.27 -10.33 -4.90
C GLN A 20 -22.99 -10.05 -6.38
N GLN A 21 -23.65 -9.05 -6.97
CA GLN A 21 -23.39 -8.66 -8.37
C GLN A 21 -21.94 -8.25 -8.58
N CYS A 22 -21.37 -7.43 -7.68
CA CYS A 22 -19.97 -7.06 -7.74
C CYS A 22 -19.05 -8.29 -7.68
N THR A 23 -19.33 -9.24 -6.77
CA THR A 23 -18.55 -10.48 -6.67
C THR A 23 -18.60 -11.27 -7.97
N ILE A 24 -19.78 -11.42 -8.58
CA ILE A 24 -19.94 -12.16 -9.83
C ILE A 24 -19.08 -11.56 -10.94
N PHE A 25 -19.19 -10.24 -11.18
CA PHE A 25 -18.43 -9.58 -12.25
C PHE A 25 -16.91 -9.58 -12.00
N LEU A 26 -16.49 -9.45 -10.74
CA LEU A 26 -15.08 -9.32 -10.41
C LEU A 26 -14.35 -10.66 -10.33
N PHE A 27 -15.02 -11.72 -9.90
CA PHE A 27 -14.34 -12.96 -9.51
C PHE A 27 -14.92 -14.24 -10.16
N GLU A 28 -16.23 -14.29 -10.44
CA GLU A 28 -16.89 -15.57 -10.75
C GLU A 28 -17.28 -15.69 -12.23
N SER A 29 -17.47 -14.58 -12.94
CA SER A 29 -17.86 -14.59 -14.36
C SER A 29 -16.85 -15.33 -15.22
N THR A 30 -17.33 -16.31 -15.99
CA THR A 30 -16.52 -17.10 -16.94
C THR A 30 -16.72 -16.64 -18.38
N ASP A 31 -17.89 -16.09 -18.71
CA ASP A 31 -18.21 -15.54 -20.02
C ASP A 31 -19.19 -14.34 -19.90
N PRO A 32 -18.73 -13.09 -20.07
CA PRO A 32 -17.33 -12.71 -20.35
C PRO A 32 -16.40 -13.03 -19.16
N PRO A 33 -15.08 -13.20 -19.38
CA PRO A 33 -14.14 -13.44 -18.29
C PRO A 33 -14.22 -12.34 -17.22
N ASN A 34 -14.11 -12.74 -15.95
CA ASN A 34 -14.15 -11.81 -14.85
C ASN A 34 -13.02 -10.77 -14.91
N LEU A 35 -13.24 -9.64 -14.25
CA LEU A 35 -12.33 -8.50 -14.34
C LEU A 35 -10.96 -8.76 -13.71
N LEU A 36 -10.86 -9.74 -12.80
CA LEU A 36 -9.57 -10.14 -12.25
C LEU A 36 -8.73 -10.90 -13.31
N VAL A 37 -9.35 -11.76 -14.12
CA VAL A 37 -8.70 -12.44 -15.26
C VAL A 37 -8.30 -11.43 -16.34
N PHE A 38 -9.12 -10.41 -16.59
CA PHE A 38 -8.75 -9.31 -17.50
C PHE A 38 -7.43 -8.64 -17.09
N LEU A 39 -7.14 -8.49 -15.80
CA LEU A 39 -5.85 -7.94 -15.34
C LEU A 39 -4.66 -8.86 -15.66
N ASP A 40 -4.84 -10.16 -15.79
CA ASP A 40 -3.73 -11.04 -16.18
C ASP A 40 -3.52 -11.01 -17.69
N THR A 41 -4.61 -11.17 -18.45
CA THR A 41 -4.55 -11.28 -19.91
C THR A 41 -4.13 -9.97 -20.58
N SER A 42 -4.62 -8.83 -20.07
CA SER A 42 -4.28 -7.52 -20.63
C SER A 42 -2.83 -7.10 -20.41
N ASN A 43 -2.12 -7.69 -19.43
CA ASN A 43 -0.70 -7.41 -19.23
C ASN A 43 0.15 -7.98 -20.36
N ALA A 44 -0.22 -9.15 -20.90
CA ALA A 44 0.48 -9.78 -22.02
C ALA A 44 0.31 -9.03 -23.35
N MET A 45 -0.68 -8.15 -23.46
CA MET A 45 -0.96 -7.35 -24.64
C MET A 45 -0.10 -6.06 -24.73
N SER A 46 0.94 -5.94 -23.88
CA SER A 46 1.77 -4.74 -23.73
C SER A 46 2.68 -4.42 -24.90
N GLU A 47 2.72 -5.22 -25.97
CA GLU A 47 3.53 -4.96 -27.17
C GLU A 47 2.84 -4.02 -28.16
N ASP A 48 1.55 -3.75 -27.98
CA ASP A 48 0.67 -3.23 -29.04
C ASP A 48 0.44 -1.71 -29.01
N VAL A 49 -0.06 -1.12 -30.11
CA VAL A 49 -0.36 0.32 -30.28
C VAL A 49 -1.34 0.86 -29.21
N ARG A 50 -2.06 -0.04 -28.52
CA ARG A 50 -3.10 0.24 -27.53
C ARG A 50 -2.63 0.26 -26.07
N LYS A 51 -1.32 0.29 -25.79
CA LYS A 51 -0.75 0.34 -24.42
C LYS A 51 -1.47 1.34 -23.49
N ARG A 52 -1.74 2.56 -23.97
CA ARG A 52 -2.38 3.61 -23.16
C ARG A 52 -3.82 3.26 -22.76
N GLU A 53 -4.61 2.74 -23.70
CA GLU A 53 -5.99 2.33 -23.48
C GLU A 53 -6.06 1.15 -22.51
N ILE A 54 -5.18 0.16 -22.71
CA ILE A 54 -5.05 -0.99 -21.81
C ILE A 54 -4.68 -0.54 -20.39
N SER A 55 -3.68 0.34 -20.25
CA SER A 55 -3.35 0.93 -18.94
C SER A 55 -4.54 1.63 -18.30
N HIS A 56 -5.32 2.39 -19.08
CA HIS A 56 -6.49 3.10 -18.56
C HIS A 56 -7.58 2.14 -18.07
N ALA A 57 -7.91 1.11 -18.84
CA ALA A 57 -8.87 0.09 -18.45
C ALA A 57 -8.41 -0.68 -17.19
N ARG A 58 -7.13 -1.05 -17.12
CA ARG A 58 -6.53 -1.69 -15.94
C ARG A 58 -6.66 -0.82 -14.69
N ILE A 59 -6.41 0.49 -14.80
CA ILE A 59 -6.57 1.44 -13.69
C ILE A 59 -8.04 1.46 -13.22
N GLN A 60 -9.01 1.55 -14.14
CA GLN A 60 -10.43 1.55 -13.78
C GLN A 60 -10.85 0.28 -13.04
N VAL A 61 -10.37 -0.89 -13.49
CA VAL A 61 -10.64 -2.17 -12.81
C VAL A 61 -10.02 -2.20 -11.42
N LEU A 62 -8.77 -1.75 -11.27
CA LEU A 62 -8.11 -1.68 -9.97
C LEU A 62 -8.79 -0.67 -9.03
N ASP A 63 -9.24 0.47 -9.53
CA ASP A 63 -9.99 1.45 -8.75
C ASP A 63 -11.35 0.88 -8.28
N LEU A 64 -12.05 0.14 -9.16
CA LEU A 64 -13.28 -0.56 -8.79
C LEU A 64 -13.01 -1.63 -7.72
N LEU A 65 -11.93 -2.41 -7.85
CA LEU A 65 -11.54 -3.40 -6.83
C LEU A 65 -11.25 -2.73 -5.48
N ALA A 66 -10.53 -1.61 -5.47
CA ALA A 66 -10.25 -0.86 -4.24
C ALA A 66 -11.55 -0.39 -3.56
N ASP A 67 -12.49 0.14 -4.35
CA ASP A 67 -13.79 0.60 -3.86
C ASP A 67 -14.66 -0.56 -3.34
N VAL A 68 -14.67 -1.71 -4.02
CA VAL A 68 -15.38 -2.91 -3.57
C VAL A 68 -14.78 -3.45 -2.28
N MET A 69 -13.45 -3.52 -2.16
CA MET A 69 -12.82 -3.96 -0.90
C MET A 69 -13.11 -2.99 0.25
N LYS A 70 -13.11 -1.68 -0.03
CA LYS A 70 -13.47 -0.66 0.96
C LYS A 70 -14.92 -0.77 1.44
N ARG A 71 -15.87 -1.02 0.54
CA ARG A 71 -17.31 -1.08 0.87
C ARG A 71 -17.75 -2.45 1.38
N TYR A 72 -17.18 -3.52 0.84
CA TYR A 72 -17.69 -4.88 0.99
C TYR A 72 -16.64 -5.90 1.45
N GLY A 73 -15.40 -5.50 1.76
CA GLY A 73 -14.34 -6.42 2.20
C GLY A 73 -14.73 -7.29 3.40
N GLY A 74 -15.52 -6.76 4.33
CA GLY A 74 -16.08 -7.51 5.46
C GLY A 74 -17.39 -8.25 5.16
N HIS A 75 -18.00 -8.05 3.98
CA HIS A 75 -19.32 -8.60 3.65
C HIS A 75 -19.24 -10.08 3.23
N ILE A 76 -20.19 -10.91 3.68
CA ILE A 76 -20.17 -12.37 3.48
C ILE A 76 -20.05 -12.81 2.01
N ALA A 77 -20.55 -12.01 1.07
CA ALA A 77 -20.47 -12.27 -0.38
C ALA A 77 -19.04 -12.15 -0.96
N VAL A 78 -18.10 -11.49 -0.27
CA VAL A 78 -16.69 -11.47 -0.68
C VAL A 78 -16.01 -12.63 0.02
N ALA A 79 -15.77 -13.76 -0.63
CA ALA A 79 -15.13 -14.92 0.01
C ALA A 79 -13.64 -14.68 0.33
N ARG A 80 -13.05 -15.48 1.24
CA ARG A 80 -11.60 -15.46 1.53
C ARG A 80 -10.77 -15.61 0.26
N ALA A 81 -11.15 -16.56 -0.61
CA ALA A 81 -10.47 -16.79 -1.89
C ALA A 81 -10.37 -15.52 -2.75
N HIS A 82 -11.46 -14.74 -2.85
CA HIS A 82 -11.48 -13.50 -3.62
C HIS A 82 -10.47 -12.47 -3.09
N VAL A 83 -10.34 -12.37 -1.76
CA VAL A 83 -9.40 -11.44 -1.11
C VAL A 83 -7.95 -11.88 -1.32
N VAL A 84 -7.68 -13.18 -1.18
CA VAL A 84 -6.34 -13.76 -1.39
C VAL A 84 -5.90 -13.61 -2.85
N ASP A 85 -6.78 -13.92 -3.81
CA ASP A 85 -6.47 -13.76 -5.23
C ASP A 85 -6.24 -12.29 -5.59
N THR A 86 -7.04 -11.38 -5.02
CA THR A 86 -6.88 -9.94 -5.21
C THR A 86 -5.52 -9.46 -4.71
N VAL A 87 -5.12 -9.82 -3.48
CA VAL A 87 -3.86 -9.33 -2.90
C VAL A 87 -2.65 -9.88 -3.65
N LYS A 88 -2.63 -11.18 -3.98
CA LYS A 88 -1.53 -11.80 -4.72
C LYS A 88 -1.35 -11.19 -6.10
N ARG A 89 -2.45 -10.98 -6.84
CA ARG A 89 -2.40 -10.39 -8.18
C ARG A 89 -1.94 -8.93 -8.13
N CYS A 90 -2.44 -8.17 -7.15
CA CYS A 90 -2.02 -6.78 -6.97
C CYS A 90 -0.55 -6.66 -6.53
N GLN A 91 -0.02 -7.59 -5.72
CA GLN A 91 1.41 -7.61 -5.38
C GLN A 91 2.27 -7.81 -6.62
N THR A 92 1.87 -8.71 -7.53
CA THR A 92 2.55 -8.93 -8.81
C THR A 92 2.49 -7.68 -9.69
N ILE A 93 1.31 -7.09 -9.86
CA ILE A 93 1.11 -5.88 -10.68
C ILE A 93 1.90 -4.69 -10.12
N ALA A 94 1.86 -4.46 -8.80
CA ALA A 94 2.54 -3.35 -8.15
C ALA A 94 4.05 -3.35 -8.39
N ARG A 95 4.65 -4.54 -8.57
CA ARG A 95 6.09 -4.69 -8.81
C ARG A 95 6.45 -4.73 -10.30
N GLY A 96 5.68 -5.47 -11.09
CA GLY A 96 6.07 -5.85 -12.44
C GLY A 96 5.43 -5.04 -13.57
N ASP A 97 4.34 -4.30 -13.32
CA ASP A 97 3.60 -3.64 -14.40
C ASP A 97 4.45 -2.55 -15.07
N TRP A 98 4.39 -2.38 -16.38
CA TRP A 98 5.19 -1.38 -17.08
C TRP A 98 4.71 0.06 -16.82
N SER A 99 3.47 0.24 -16.35
CA SER A 99 2.84 1.54 -16.08
C SER A 99 2.86 1.87 -14.60
N ASN A 100 3.59 2.94 -14.23
CA ASN A 100 3.61 3.44 -12.85
C ASN A 100 2.23 3.80 -12.30
N LYS A 101 1.28 4.22 -13.16
CA LYS A 101 -0.10 4.51 -12.74
C LYS A 101 -0.87 3.23 -12.40
N VAL A 102 -0.64 2.16 -13.15
CA VAL A 102 -1.23 0.85 -12.85
C VAL A 102 -0.61 0.27 -11.57
N ARG A 103 0.72 0.36 -11.40
CA ARG A 103 1.39 -0.02 -10.14
C ARG A 103 0.78 0.69 -8.93
N ALA A 104 0.61 2.01 -9.02
CA ALA A 104 0.00 2.80 -7.94
C ALA A 104 -1.45 2.36 -7.66
N SER A 105 -2.23 2.08 -8.69
CA SER A 105 -3.61 1.60 -8.52
C SER A 105 -3.65 0.22 -7.85
N ALA A 106 -2.69 -0.67 -8.15
CA ALA A 106 -2.56 -1.95 -7.47
C ALA A 106 -2.19 -1.80 -5.99
N LEU A 107 -1.27 -0.88 -5.65
CA LEU A 107 -0.97 -0.56 -4.24
C LEU A 107 -2.21 -0.04 -3.49
N LYS A 108 -3.05 0.76 -4.15
CA LYS A 108 -4.32 1.26 -3.57
C LYS A 108 -5.27 0.10 -3.23
N VAL A 109 -5.33 -0.93 -4.08
CA VAL A 109 -6.10 -2.15 -3.81
C VAL A 109 -5.54 -2.87 -2.59
N ILE A 110 -4.22 -3.09 -2.53
CA ILE A 110 -3.56 -3.75 -1.38
C ILE A 110 -3.87 -3.01 -0.08
N ILE A 111 -3.73 -1.68 -0.07
CA ILE A 111 -4.09 -0.84 1.09
C ILE A 111 -5.56 -1.04 1.47
N SER A 112 -6.47 -1.05 0.49
CA SER A 112 -7.90 -1.24 0.75
C SER A 112 -8.21 -2.63 1.33
N VAL A 113 -7.55 -3.67 0.82
CA VAL A 113 -7.65 -5.04 1.34
C VAL A 113 -7.15 -5.10 2.80
N LEU A 114 -5.95 -4.60 3.08
CA LEU A 114 -5.38 -4.63 4.44
C LEU A 114 -6.20 -3.80 5.44
N LYS A 115 -6.92 -2.77 4.99
CA LYS A 115 -7.77 -1.96 5.87
C LYS A 115 -9.15 -2.55 6.12
N HIS A 116 -9.74 -3.20 5.12
CA HIS A 116 -11.17 -3.50 5.11
C HIS A 116 -11.50 -4.99 4.96
N ALA A 117 -10.50 -5.83 4.64
CA ALA A 117 -10.65 -7.27 4.44
C ALA A 117 -9.54 -8.08 5.12
N ALA A 118 -8.69 -7.46 5.96
CA ALA A 118 -7.56 -8.11 6.61
C ALA A 118 -7.93 -9.34 7.46
N THR A 119 -9.12 -9.36 8.07
CA THR A 119 -9.59 -10.51 8.87
C THR A 119 -9.78 -11.78 8.05
N ARG A 120 -9.73 -11.69 6.72
CA ARG A 120 -9.80 -12.83 5.79
C ARG A 120 -8.43 -13.29 5.31
N LEU A 121 -7.35 -12.64 5.72
CA LEU A 121 -5.99 -12.95 5.28
C LEU A 121 -5.19 -13.62 6.39
N GLU A 122 -4.33 -14.54 5.99
CA GLU A 122 -3.29 -15.12 6.83
C GLU A 122 -1.91 -14.65 6.34
N ALA A 123 -0.90 -14.76 7.21
CA ALA A 123 0.46 -14.31 6.86
C ALA A 123 1.02 -15.04 5.62
N SER A 124 0.66 -16.32 5.42
CA SER A 124 1.05 -17.11 4.25
C SER A 124 0.43 -16.63 2.93
N ASP A 125 -0.67 -15.87 2.99
CA ASP A 125 -1.31 -15.36 1.76
C ASP A 125 -0.58 -14.11 1.22
N VAL A 126 0.02 -13.33 2.11
CA VAL A 126 0.60 -12.00 1.82
C VAL A 126 2.14 -12.01 1.86
N GLU A 127 2.72 -12.95 2.60
CA GLU A 127 4.16 -13.02 2.92
C GLU A 127 4.69 -11.67 3.46
N PRO A 128 4.15 -11.17 4.59
CA PRO A 128 4.36 -9.80 5.06
C PRO A 128 5.83 -9.44 5.28
N THR A 129 6.67 -10.37 5.77
CA THR A 129 8.12 -10.16 5.93
C THR A 129 8.78 -9.92 4.58
N ALA A 130 8.69 -10.90 3.67
CA ALA A 130 9.29 -10.82 2.35
C ALA A 130 8.76 -9.61 1.55
N TYR A 131 7.47 -9.30 1.66
CA TYR A 131 6.88 -8.16 0.96
C TYR A 131 7.35 -6.82 1.54
N THR A 132 7.46 -6.70 2.86
CA THR A 132 8.04 -5.52 3.51
C THR A 132 9.49 -5.30 3.08
N GLU A 133 10.31 -6.35 3.09
CA GLU A 133 11.70 -6.28 2.63
C GLU A 133 11.82 -5.84 1.17
N LYS A 134 10.99 -6.40 0.29
CA LYS A 134 10.92 -6.02 -1.13
C LYS A 134 10.59 -4.53 -1.29
N LEU A 135 9.54 -4.04 -0.61
CA LEU A 135 9.15 -2.64 -0.68
C LEU A 135 10.21 -1.70 -0.08
N PHE A 136 10.85 -2.12 1.02
CA PHE A 136 11.89 -1.33 1.66
C PHE A 136 13.16 -1.24 0.80
N TYR A 137 13.52 -2.34 0.14
CA TYR A 137 14.59 -2.35 -0.85
C TYR A 137 14.30 -1.34 -1.97
N ASP A 138 13.10 -1.38 -2.55
CA ASP A 138 12.70 -0.45 -3.62
C ASP A 138 12.73 1.02 -3.15
N LEU A 139 12.44 1.30 -1.88
CA LEU A 139 12.55 2.64 -1.29
C LEU A 139 14.01 3.10 -1.19
N LYS A 140 14.90 2.27 -0.63
CA LYS A 140 16.32 2.57 -0.41
C LYS A 140 17.06 2.84 -1.71
N PHE A 141 16.81 2.03 -2.73
CA PHE A 141 17.55 2.07 -3.99
C PHE A 141 16.83 2.84 -5.11
N SER A 142 15.74 3.54 -4.77
CA SER A 142 14.97 4.37 -5.71
C SER A 142 15.76 5.49 -6.42
N LYS A 143 16.97 5.83 -5.93
CA LYS A 143 17.86 6.88 -6.49
C LYS A 143 19.10 6.35 -7.22
N THR A 144 19.40 5.06 -7.22
CA THR A 144 20.73 4.52 -7.59
C THR A 144 20.96 4.35 -9.10
N THR A 145 20.43 5.24 -9.94
CA THR A 145 20.74 5.27 -11.40
C THR A 145 21.73 6.35 -11.80
N GLN A 146 22.22 7.18 -10.88
CA GLN A 146 23.39 8.02 -11.11
C GLN A 146 24.59 7.38 -10.41
N THR A 147 25.51 6.81 -11.19
CA THR A 147 26.81 6.21 -10.80
C THR A 147 26.80 4.81 -10.17
N ALA A 148 26.41 3.78 -10.92
CA ALA A 148 26.89 2.42 -10.65
C ALA A 148 28.20 2.17 -11.42
N LYS A 149 29.35 2.55 -10.83
CA LYS A 149 30.54 1.72 -10.94
C LYS A 149 30.34 0.60 -9.92
N VAL A 150 29.88 -0.55 -10.39
CA VAL A 150 29.59 -1.72 -9.56
C VAL A 150 30.90 -2.27 -8.99
N ALA A 151 31.08 -2.15 -7.67
CA ALA A 151 32.04 -2.98 -6.96
C ALA A 151 31.35 -4.31 -6.62
N ASN A 152 31.96 -5.41 -7.07
CA ASN A 152 31.55 -6.79 -6.93
C ASN A 152 31.16 -7.18 -5.49
N VAL A 153 29.87 -7.34 -5.22
CA VAL A 153 29.35 -8.36 -4.29
C VAL A 153 27.95 -8.75 -4.77
N PHE A 154 27.65 -10.05 -4.77
CA PHE A 154 26.36 -10.75 -5.00
C PHE A 154 26.16 -11.51 -6.32
N PRO A 155 25.47 -12.68 -6.26
CA PRO A 155 25.54 -13.73 -7.28
C PRO A 155 24.72 -13.42 -8.54
N THR A 156 25.23 -13.90 -9.67
CA THR A 156 24.94 -13.53 -11.05
C THR A 156 23.47 -13.65 -11.51
N ALA A 157 22.64 -14.45 -10.84
CA ALA A 157 21.20 -14.56 -11.14
C ALA A 157 20.34 -13.43 -10.52
N TYR A 158 20.81 -12.83 -9.41
CA TYR A 158 20.12 -11.70 -8.77
C TYR A 158 20.41 -10.39 -9.51
N THR A 159 21.60 -10.27 -10.11
CA THR A 159 22.04 -9.10 -10.88
C THR A 159 21.19 -8.82 -12.11
N GLU A 160 20.78 -9.83 -12.89
CA GLU A 160 19.97 -9.58 -14.11
C GLU A 160 18.55 -9.08 -13.78
N LYS A 161 17.94 -9.61 -12.70
CA LYS A 161 16.67 -9.09 -12.16
C LYS A 161 16.84 -7.69 -11.56
N LEU A 162 17.94 -7.45 -10.83
CA LEU A 162 18.31 -6.14 -10.33
C LEU A 162 18.41 -5.12 -11.46
N PHE A 163 19.04 -5.48 -12.58
CA PHE A 163 19.21 -4.59 -13.74
C PHE A 163 17.89 -4.27 -14.43
N TYR A 164 16.94 -5.22 -14.49
CA TYR A 164 15.60 -4.97 -15.01
C TYR A 164 14.77 -4.07 -14.08
N ASP A 165 14.87 -4.29 -12.76
CA ASP A 165 14.22 -3.49 -11.73
C ASP A 165 14.81 -2.06 -11.64
N LEU A 166 16.13 -1.92 -11.82
CA LEU A 166 16.87 -0.66 -11.88
C LEU A 166 16.55 0.18 -13.13
N LYS A 167 16.23 -0.46 -14.26
CA LYS A 167 15.96 0.22 -15.55
C LYS A 167 14.71 1.11 -15.50
N PHE A 168 13.82 0.92 -14.52
CA PHE A 168 12.56 1.66 -14.37
C PHE A 168 12.44 2.45 -13.06
N SER A 169 13.50 2.48 -12.24
CA SER A 169 13.52 3.11 -10.91
C SER A 169 13.57 4.64 -10.96
N LYS A 170 12.48 5.26 -11.41
CA LYS A 170 12.06 6.59 -10.96
C LYS A 170 10.76 6.44 -10.18
N THR A 171 10.85 5.90 -8.96
CA THR A 171 9.70 5.78 -8.06
C THR A 171 9.22 7.18 -7.69
N THR A 172 8.02 7.54 -8.12
CA THR A 172 7.43 8.86 -7.82
C THR A 172 7.22 9.02 -6.31
N GLN A 173 7.17 10.27 -5.81
CA GLN A 173 6.85 10.54 -4.40
C GLN A 173 5.55 9.84 -3.96
N THR A 174 4.56 9.75 -4.86
CA THR A 174 3.31 9.02 -4.65
C THR A 174 3.55 7.54 -4.39
N ALA A 175 4.33 6.87 -5.23
CA ALA A 175 4.62 5.44 -5.08
C ALA A 175 5.42 5.15 -3.80
N LYS A 176 6.42 5.99 -3.47
CA LYS A 176 7.16 5.87 -2.19
C LYS A 176 6.23 5.99 -0.99
N GLY A 177 5.34 6.99 -1.00
CA GLY A 177 4.34 7.16 0.05
C GLY A 177 3.42 5.95 0.20
N MET A 178 2.99 5.36 -0.93
CA MET A 178 2.14 4.17 -0.93
C MET A 178 2.86 2.91 -0.46
N PHE A 179 4.14 2.72 -0.78
CA PHE A 179 4.94 1.62 -0.24
C PHE A 179 4.99 1.67 1.29
N LEU A 180 5.24 2.85 1.84
CA LEU A 180 5.25 3.05 3.30
C LEU A 180 3.87 2.85 3.91
N GLU A 181 2.80 3.32 3.27
CA GLU A 181 1.42 3.06 3.73
C GLU A 181 1.11 1.55 3.76
N VAL A 182 1.55 0.79 2.74
CA VAL A 182 1.45 -0.67 2.74
C VAL A 182 2.25 -1.28 3.89
N ILE A 183 3.51 -0.90 4.09
CA ILE A 183 4.35 -1.40 5.20
C ILE A 183 3.67 -1.14 6.55
N GLY A 184 3.13 0.07 6.78
CA GLY A 184 2.40 0.39 7.99
C GLY A 184 1.17 -0.49 8.20
N HIS A 185 0.41 -0.77 7.13
CA HIS A 185 -0.74 -1.68 7.21
C HIS A 185 -0.33 -3.15 7.42
N LEU A 186 0.78 -3.60 6.86
CA LEU A 186 1.35 -4.93 7.15
C LEU A 186 1.77 -5.04 8.61
N ALA A 187 2.46 -4.03 9.16
CA ALA A 187 2.85 -4.00 10.57
C ALA A 187 1.63 -4.05 11.50
N ASN A 188 0.55 -3.36 11.15
CA ASN A 188 -0.69 -3.39 11.91
C ASN A 188 -1.44 -4.72 11.81
N THR A 189 -1.36 -5.41 10.68
CA THR A 189 -2.13 -6.63 10.40
C THR A 189 -1.37 -7.90 10.83
N PHE A 190 -0.06 -7.92 10.62
CA PHE A 190 0.83 -9.05 10.87
C PHE A 190 2.04 -8.62 11.71
N PRO A 191 1.83 -8.14 12.95
CA PRO A 191 2.86 -7.49 13.74
C PRO A 191 4.10 -8.36 13.96
N ARG A 192 3.89 -9.64 14.29
CA ARG A 192 4.98 -10.60 14.51
C ARG A 192 5.88 -10.79 13.29
N SER A 193 5.33 -10.71 12.09
CA SER A 193 6.07 -10.94 10.85
C SER A 193 6.90 -9.73 10.43
N VAL A 194 6.46 -8.52 10.79
CA VAL A 194 7.12 -7.25 10.38
C VAL A 194 8.09 -6.75 11.46
N GLN A 195 7.94 -7.20 12.70
CA GLN A 195 8.76 -6.77 13.84
C GLN A 195 10.27 -6.93 13.58
N GLU A 196 10.71 -8.02 12.94
CA GLU A 196 12.14 -8.23 12.67
C GLU A 196 12.74 -7.15 11.77
N SER A 197 11.95 -6.63 10.82
CA SER A 197 12.36 -5.56 9.91
C SER A 197 12.31 -4.16 10.57
N SER A 198 11.69 -3.99 11.75
CA SER A 198 11.48 -2.67 12.36
C SER A 198 12.78 -2.00 12.80
N SER A 199 13.74 -2.80 13.25
CA SER A 199 15.04 -2.34 13.74
C SER A 199 15.79 -1.49 12.71
N GLU A 200 15.65 -1.79 11.42
CA GLU A 200 16.25 -1.03 10.33
C GLU A 200 15.28 0.00 9.70
N LEU A 201 14.00 -0.34 9.61
CA LEU A 201 12.97 0.54 9.03
C LEU A 201 12.79 1.83 9.83
N VAL A 202 12.69 1.75 11.15
CA VAL A 202 12.39 2.92 11.99
C VAL A 202 13.50 3.99 11.92
N PRO A 203 14.79 3.67 12.16
CA PRO A 203 15.86 4.66 11.99
C PRO A 203 15.91 5.26 10.58
N TRP A 204 15.65 4.45 9.55
CA TRP A 204 15.62 4.95 8.17
C TRP A 204 14.48 5.93 7.93
N ILE A 205 13.28 5.63 8.44
CA ILE A 205 12.11 6.51 8.34
C ILE A 205 12.36 7.84 9.08
N GLU A 206 12.93 7.79 10.28
CA GLU A 206 13.30 8.98 11.06
C GLU A 206 14.29 9.86 10.28
N ALA A 207 15.36 9.27 9.75
CA ALA A 207 16.37 9.99 8.98
C ALA A 207 15.79 10.60 7.68
N GLU A 208 14.82 9.95 7.06
CA GLU A 208 14.17 10.49 5.87
C GLU A 208 13.16 11.60 6.22
N LEU A 209 12.43 11.49 7.32
CA LEU A 209 11.60 12.58 7.84
C LEU A 209 12.44 13.83 8.13
N ASP A 210 13.60 13.68 8.78
CA ASP A 210 14.52 14.79 9.05
C ASP A 210 14.94 15.50 7.75
N LYS A 211 15.25 14.73 6.69
CA LYS A 211 15.57 15.31 5.37
C LYS A 211 14.38 16.03 4.76
N GLN A 212 13.17 15.47 4.85
CA GLN A 212 11.98 16.09 4.30
C GLN A 212 11.64 17.38 5.04
N PHE A 213 11.70 17.40 6.37
CA PHE A 213 11.42 18.61 7.16
C PHE A 213 12.50 19.68 7.04
N SER A 214 13.72 19.31 6.67
CA SER A 214 14.80 20.26 6.38
C SER A 214 14.81 20.73 4.92
N SER A 215 13.94 20.19 4.07
CA SER A 215 13.87 20.52 2.64
C SER A 215 13.05 21.78 2.41
N ALA A 216 13.48 22.64 1.49
CA ALA A 216 12.66 23.77 1.01
C ALA A 216 11.46 23.31 0.15
N SER A 217 11.41 22.04 -0.24
CA SER A 217 10.36 21.45 -1.07
C SER A 217 10.05 20.00 -0.65
N PRO A 218 9.39 19.80 0.51
CA PRO A 218 9.07 18.46 1.00
C PRO A 218 8.12 17.69 0.07
N GLU A 219 8.41 16.40 -0.12
CA GLU A 219 7.56 15.46 -0.87
C GLU A 219 6.37 15.02 0.00
N MET A 220 5.30 15.83 0.07
CA MET A 220 4.20 15.63 1.04
C MET A 220 3.52 14.25 1.02
N LEU A 221 3.42 13.60 -0.15
CA LEU A 221 2.87 12.24 -0.24
C LEU A 221 3.82 11.20 0.36
N PHE A 222 5.12 11.43 0.24
CA PHE A 222 6.14 10.60 0.86
C PHE A 222 6.16 10.81 2.38
N VAL A 223 6.11 12.07 2.84
CA VAL A 223 5.98 12.43 4.26
C VAL A 223 4.76 11.75 4.90
N LYS A 224 3.59 11.81 4.24
CA LYS A 224 2.39 11.10 4.71
C LYS A 224 2.65 9.60 4.89
N GLY A 225 3.29 8.96 3.92
CA GLY A 225 3.65 7.54 3.99
C GLY A 225 4.59 7.25 5.16
N LEU A 226 5.64 8.06 5.33
CA LEU A 226 6.62 7.92 6.42
C LEU A 226 5.93 7.96 7.78
N LEU A 227 5.03 8.93 7.99
CA LEU A 227 4.29 9.07 9.25
C LEU A 227 3.34 7.89 9.50
N ILE A 228 2.63 7.41 8.47
CA ILE A 228 1.76 6.23 8.61
C ILE A 228 2.58 4.99 8.99
N ALA A 229 3.68 4.71 8.27
CA ALA A 229 4.54 3.57 8.57
C ALA A 229 5.12 3.66 9.98
N LEU A 230 5.71 4.80 10.32
CA LEU A 230 6.30 5.05 11.64
C LEU A 230 5.27 4.82 12.74
N SER A 231 4.07 5.39 12.62
CA SER A 231 3.00 5.24 13.62
C SER A 231 2.68 3.79 13.98
N ARG A 232 2.81 2.86 13.02
CA ARG A 232 2.52 1.44 13.21
C ARG A 232 3.73 0.64 13.69
N LEU A 233 4.92 0.97 13.21
CA LEU A 233 6.16 0.30 13.60
C LEU A 233 6.57 0.63 15.04
N LEU A 234 6.25 1.83 15.53
CA LEU A 234 6.57 2.22 16.91
C LEU A 234 5.88 1.39 17.98
N GLN A 235 4.81 0.68 17.64
CA GLN A 235 4.15 -0.24 18.56
C GLN A 235 5.08 -1.39 18.99
N PHE A 236 6.13 -1.68 18.21
CA PHE A 236 7.12 -2.72 18.53
C PHE A 236 8.22 -2.23 19.49
N GLU A 237 8.40 -0.92 19.61
CA GLU A 237 9.43 -0.30 20.44
C GLU A 237 8.84 0.86 21.26
N PRO A 238 7.89 0.58 22.18
CA PRO A 238 7.17 1.61 22.93
C PRO A 238 8.10 2.51 23.77
N GLU A 239 9.23 1.97 24.20
CA GLU A 239 10.24 2.67 25.00
C GLU A 239 11.14 3.60 24.19
N ARG A 240 11.21 3.45 22.85
CA ARG A 240 12.16 4.18 22.00
C ARG A 240 12.04 5.69 22.19
N TYR A 241 10.82 6.20 22.19
CA TYR A 241 10.58 7.63 22.42
C TYR A 241 10.42 8.01 23.87
N LEU A 242 10.10 7.07 24.78
CA LEU A 242 10.14 7.33 26.21
C LEU A 242 11.57 7.70 26.65
N GLN A 243 12.56 7.10 26.02
CA GLN A 243 13.98 7.29 26.32
C GLN A 243 14.67 8.37 25.46
N ALA A 244 14.10 8.76 24.30
CA ALA A 244 14.67 9.74 23.38
C ALA A 244 13.88 11.07 23.33
N ASP A 245 14.00 11.89 24.38
CA ASP A 245 13.26 13.15 24.53
C ASP A 245 13.59 14.18 23.43
N ASP A 246 14.82 14.17 22.91
CA ASP A 246 15.26 15.06 21.82
C ASP A 246 14.61 14.70 20.48
N THR A 247 14.55 13.41 20.12
CA THR A 247 13.90 12.94 18.88
C THR A 247 12.40 13.20 18.95
N ARG A 248 11.81 12.98 20.14
CA ARG A 248 10.42 13.34 20.42
C ARG A 248 10.21 14.84 20.18
N ARG A 249 10.97 15.71 20.85
CA ARG A 249 10.87 17.16 20.67
C ARG A 249 11.01 17.56 19.21
N LYS A 250 12.00 17.07 18.47
CA LYS A 250 12.17 17.37 17.04
C LYS A 250 10.92 17.01 16.22
N ILE A 251 10.41 15.79 16.37
CA ILE A 251 9.16 15.37 15.71
C ILE A 251 7.96 16.19 16.18
N TYR A 252 7.92 16.71 17.42
CA TYR A 252 6.83 17.62 17.83
C TYR A 252 7.04 19.08 17.41
N THR A 253 8.28 19.54 17.25
CA THR A 253 8.67 20.94 16.93
C THR A 253 8.87 21.20 15.44
N SER A 254 8.95 20.17 14.59
CA SER A 254 8.92 20.35 13.13
C SER A 254 7.51 20.56 12.56
N PHE A 255 6.47 20.37 13.39
CA PHE A 255 5.06 20.50 13.02
C PHE A 255 4.33 21.80 13.47
N PRO A 256 4.83 22.65 14.39
CA PRO A 256 4.16 23.91 14.75
C PRO A 256 4.30 25.00 13.68
N GLU A 257 5.36 25.00 12.86
CA GLU A 257 5.71 26.18 12.05
C GLU A 257 5.24 26.16 10.59
N GLU A 258 5.04 25.00 9.96
CA GLU A 258 4.61 24.93 8.55
C GLU A 258 3.14 24.52 8.31
N LEU A 259 2.38 24.16 9.36
CA LEU A 259 0.97 23.75 9.23
C LEU A 259 -0.01 24.94 9.28
N GLY A 260 0.31 25.97 8.50
CA GLY A 260 -0.58 27.08 8.21
C GLY A 260 -1.91 26.60 7.61
N LYS A 261 -3.01 26.98 8.28
CA LYS A 261 -4.41 27.06 7.82
C LYS A 261 -5.26 25.79 7.62
N ASN A 262 -4.72 24.56 7.54
CA ASN A 262 -5.57 23.36 7.36
C ASN A 262 -5.32 22.28 8.45
N GLY A 263 -5.88 22.49 9.64
CA GLY A 263 -5.68 21.71 10.87
C GLY A 263 -6.22 20.26 10.92
N PHE A 264 -6.41 19.58 9.80
CA PHE A 264 -6.98 18.21 9.77
C PHE A 264 -5.94 17.10 10.04
N THR A 265 -4.66 17.34 9.75
CA THR A 265 -3.61 16.31 9.88
C THR A 265 -3.13 16.16 11.34
N TRP A 266 -3.10 17.26 12.10
CA TRP A 266 -2.65 17.29 13.49
C TRP A 266 -3.58 16.54 14.46
N TYR A 267 -4.89 16.60 14.21
CA TYR A 267 -5.88 15.89 15.02
C TYR A 267 -5.70 14.36 14.95
N THR A 268 -5.20 13.85 13.83
CA THR A 268 -5.00 12.40 13.64
C THR A 268 -3.73 11.91 14.34
N TYR A 269 -2.63 12.67 14.31
CA TYR A 269 -1.39 12.32 15.01
C TYR A 269 -1.52 12.49 16.53
N LYS A 270 -2.12 13.60 16.99
CA LYS A 270 -2.30 13.90 18.41
C LYS A 270 -3.29 12.93 19.10
N LYS A 271 -4.34 12.49 18.40
CA LYS A 271 -5.26 11.45 18.91
C LYS A 271 -4.59 10.07 18.97
N PHE A 272 -3.57 9.82 18.14
CA PHE A 272 -2.87 8.55 18.02
C PHE A 272 -1.77 8.35 19.07
N CYS A 273 -1.06 9.42 19.48
CA CYS A 273 -0.08 9.34 20.58
C CYS A 273 -0.70 9.31 21.99
N MET A 274 -2.02 9.50 22.11
CA MET A 274 -2.75 9.57 23.39
C MET A 274 -3.77 8.43 23.60
N THR A 275 -3.72 7.37 22.78
CA THR A 275 -4.49 6.12 22.94
C THR A 275 -3.57 4.94 22.75
#